data_AF-A0A6S6RRX1-F1
#
_entry.id   AF-A0A6S6RRX1-F1
#
_cell.length_a   1.000
_cell.length_b   1.000
_cell.length_c   1.000
_cell.angle_alpha   90.00
_cell.angle_beta   90.00
_cell.angle_gamma   90.00
#
_symmetry.space_group_name_H-M   'P 1'
#
loop_
_entity.id
_entity.type
_entity.pdbx_description
1 polymer ?
#
loop_
_entity_poly.entity_id
_entity_poly.type
_entity_poly.pdbx_seq_one_letter_code
_entity_poly.pdbx_strand_id
1 'polypeptide(L)'
;MFKGNKNASEAPVQNSKNTYVAEEIEITGNFTGQGSILIEGTVHGNISVTSVVIGEKGSINGIINATNVIVNGKLNGSIFCDTLEVMKNGYVSDEVKVKTLLISGIVDGSIEAKEEITVDNNGVVHASTMKSKTITVTGDFKGAITASTILNIGSTGSVEGEITVQNIKTDEGGKLLGAIHTYEKKKKPELTEERLQA
;
A
#
# COMPACT_ATOMS: atom_id res chain seq x y z
N MET A 1 -27.97 -40.29 32.61
CA MET A 1 -27.56 -40.05 31.22
C MET A 1 -27.94 -38.63 30.82
N PHE A 2 -26.95 -37.88 30.33
CA PHE A 2 -26.98 -36.57 29.63
C PHE A 2 -27.67 -35.34 30.28
N LYS A 3 -26.83 -34.43 30.80
CA LYS A 3 -27.09 -32.99 31.01
C LYS A 3 -26.87 -32.26 29.67
N GLY A 4 -27.82 -31.44 29.22
CA GLY A 4 -27.72 -30.62 28.01
C GLY A 4 -27.69 -29.12 28.35
N ASN A 5 -26.53 -28.51 28.15
CA ASN A 5 -26.17 -27.13 28.48
C ASN A 5 -26.89 -26.12 27.53
N LYS A 6 -27.65 -25.16 28.08
CA LYS A 6 -28.15 -23.99 27.32
C LYS A 6 -27.33 -22.76 27.74
N ASN A 7 -26.27 -22.50 27.00
CA ASN A 7 -25.60 -21.19 26.97
C ASN A 7 -25.00 -21.03 25.57
N ALA A 8 -25.83 -20.60 24.62
CA ALA A 8 -25.34 -19.93 23.42
C ALA A 8 -25.24 -18.44 23.77
N SER A 9 -24.02 -18.01 24.09
CA SER A 9 -23.66 -16.60 24.21
C SER A 9 -23.75 -15.98 22.82
N GLU A 10 -24.85 -15.32 22.50
CA GLU A 10 -24.89 -14.38 21.37
C GLU A 10 -23.95 -13.22 21.71
N ALA A 11 -22.77 -13.22 21.09
CA ALA A 11 -21.89 -12.06 21.10
C ALA A 11 -22.68 -10.87 20.50
N PRO A 12 -22.54 -9.65 21.04
CA PRO A 12 -23.24 -8.49 20.52
C PRO A 12 -22.85 -8.31 19.05
N VAL A 13 -23.84 -8.42 18.15
CA VAL A 13 -23.69 -8.10 16.74
C VAL A 13 -23.32 -6.63 16.66
N GLN A 14 -22.02 -6.36 16.51
CA GLN A 14 -21.49 -5.03 16.27
C GLN A 14 -22.09 -4.55 14.96
N ASN A 15 -23.14 -3.72 15.06
CA ASN A 15 -23.81 -3.10 13.93
C ASN A 15 -22.90 -2.01 13.37
N SER A 16 -21.78 -2.41 12.77
CA SER A 16 -20.98 -1.56 11.91
C SER A 16 -21.84 -1.32 10.66
N LYS A 17 -22.29 -0.08 10.45
CA LYS A 17 -23.00 0.30 9.23
C LYS A 17 -22.03 0.14 8.07
N ASN A 18 -22.03 -1.04 7.46
CA ASN A 18 -21.22 -1.38 6.30
C ASN A 18 -22.10 -1.23 5.07
N THR A 19 -21.62 -0.45 4.11
CA THR A 19 -22.22 -0.41 2.78
C THR A 19 -21.66 -1.58 1.98
N TYR A 20 -22.54 -2.36 1.36
CA TYR A 20 -22.15 -3.47 0.50
C TYR A 20 -22.69 -3.23 -0.92
N VAL A 21 -21.79 -3.18 -1.89
CA VAL A 21 -22.13 -3.16 -3.32
C VAL A 21 -21.93 -4.58 -3.83
N ALA A 22 -23.04 -5.28 -4.06
CA ALA A 22 -23.03 -6.66 -4.50
C ALA A 22 -22.47 -6.82 -5.91
N GLU A 23 -22.10 -8.06 -6.23
CA GLU A 23 -21.79 -8.49 -7.60
C GLU A 23 -22.94 -8.10 -8.56
N GLU A 24 -22.61 -7.84 -9.84
CA GLU A 24 -23.54 -7.41 -10.89
C GLU A 24 -24.18 -6.02 -10.71
N ILE A 25 -23.88 -5.31 -9.62
CA ILE A 25 -24.27 -3.91 -9.46
C ILE A 25 -23.23 -3.02 -10.14
N GLU A 26 -23.71 -2.13 -11.01
CA GLU A 26 -22.92 -1.05 -11.58
C GLU A 26 -23.41 0.30 -11.06
N ILE A 27 -22.49 1.11 -10.55
CA ILE A 27 -22.80 2.42 -9.98
C ILE A 27 -21.98 3.48 -10.70
N THR A 28 -22.67 4.48 -11.27
CA THR A 28 -22.03 5.67 -11.83
C THR A 28 -22.31 6.86 -10.92
N GLY A 29 -21.26 7.50 -10.43
CA GLY A 29 -21.36 8.65 -9.53
C GLY A 29 -20.34 8.58 -8.38
N ASN A 30 -20.35 9.60 -7.54
CA ASN A 30 -19.40 9.72 -6.43
C ASN A 30 -20.01 9.20 -5.12
N PHE A 31 -19.21 8.49 -4.33
CA PHE A 31 -19.54 8.10 -2.96
C PHE A 31 -18.86 9.05 -1.98
N THR A 32 -19.64 9.62 -1.07
CA THR A 32 -19.11 10.44 0.04
C THR A 32 -19.80 10.03 1.33
N GLY A 33 -19.04 9.77 2.39
CA GLY A 33 -19.63 9.41 3.67
C GLY A 33 -18.61 9.04 4.74
N GLN A 34 -19.12 8.51 5.84
CA GLN A 34 -18.31 7.94 6.92
C GLN A 34 -18.58 6.44 7.01
N GLY A 35 -17.57 5.68 7.45
CA GLY A 35 -17.68 4.22 7.60
C GLY A 35 -17.00 3.43 6.50
N SER A 36 -17.35 2.15 6.43
CA SER A 36 -16.74 1.15 5.56
C SER A 36 -17.64 0.78 4.38
N ILE A 37 -17.04 0.66 3.20
CA ILE A 37 -17.69 0.14 2.00
C ILE A 37 -16.95 -1.11 1.51
N LEU A 38 -17.70 -2.16 1.20
CA LEU A 38 -17.22 -3.36 0.51
C LEU A 38 -17.83 -3.39 -0.89
N ILE A 39 -17.00 -3.54 -1.90
CA ILE A 39 -17.39 -3.46 -3.31
C ILE A 39 -17.01 -4.77 -4.00
N GLU A 40 -18.03 -5.55 -4.37
CA GLU A 40 -17.94 -6.73 -5.24
C GLU A 40 -18.51 -6.45 -6.65
N GLY A 41 -19.10 -5.27 -6.87
CA GLY A 41 -19.61 -4.81 -8.16
C GLY A 41 -18.67 -3.84 -8.89
N THR A 42 -19.22 -3.07 -9.82
CA THR A 42 -18.49 -2.05 -10.59
C THR A 42 -18.85 -0.63 -10.15
N VAL A 43 -17.84 0.20 -9.91
CA VAL A 43 -18.02 1.62 -9.56
C VAL A 43 -17.27 2.51 -10.54
N HIS A 44 -18.01 3.43 -11.18
CA HIS A 44 -17.50 4.48 -12.04
C HIS A 44 -17.67 5.84 -11.33
N GLY A 45 -16.60 6.31 -10.70
CA GLY A 45 -16.59 7.59 -9.99
C GLY A 45 -15.67 7.59 -8.78
N ASN A 46 -15.70 8.70 -8.05
CA ASN A 46 -14.78 8.93 -6.94
C ASN A 46 -15.39 8.46 -5.62
N ILE A 47 -14.56 7.91 -4.74
CA ILE A 47 -14.98 7.39 -3.44
C ILE A 47 -14.24 8.14 -2.34
N SER A 48 -14.98 8.70 -1.39
CA SER A 48 -14.46 9.42 -0.23
C SER A 48 -15.14 8.94 1.05
N VAL A 49 -14.52 7.97 1.72
CA VAL A 49 -15.05 7.30 2.93
C VAL A 49 -13.92 6.92 3.89
N THR A 50 -14.20 6.31 5.05
CA THR A 50 -13.15 5.96 6.01
C THR A 50 -12.38 4.71 5.61
N SER A 51 -13.08 3.67 5.14
CA SER A 51 -12.47 2.40 4.74
C SER A 51 -13.11 1.86 3.47
N VAL A 52 -12.29 1.37 2.54
CA VAL A 52 -12.73 0.77 1.28
C VAL A 52 -12.13 -0.62 1.15
N VAL A 53 -12.96 -1.61 0.86
CA VAL A 53 -12.53 -2.95 0.47
C VAL A 53 -13.04 -3.22 -0.93
N ILE A 54 -12.14 -3.47 -1.87
CA ILE A 54 -12.45 -3.96 -3.20
C ILE A 54 -12.32 -5.48 -3.13
N GLY A 55 -13.45 -6.18 -3.24
CA GLY A 55 -13.48 -7.64 -3.26
C GLY A 55 -12.96 -8.21 -4.58
N GLU A 56 -12.97 -9.54 -4.71
CA GLU A 56 -12.41 -10.23 -5.88
C GLU A 56 -13.12 -9.91 -7.19
N LYS A 57 -14.42 -9.60 -7.12
CA LYS A 57 -15.24 -9.20 -8.27
C LYS A 57 -15.33 -7.70 -8.42
N GLY A 58 -14.85 -6.96 -7.43
CA GLY A 58 -14.87 -5.50 -7.40
C GLY A 58 -14.02 -4.88 -8.50
N SER A 59 -14.60 -3.94 -9.24
CA SER A 59 -13.88 -3.11 -10.20
C SER A 59 -14.20 -1.64 -9.98
N ILE A 60 -13.19 -0.82 -9.78
CA ILE A 60 -13.38 0.62 -9.55
C ILE A 60 -12.61 1.40 -10.62
N ASN A 61 -13.27 2.38 -11.21
CA ASN A 61 -12.69 3.34 -12.14
C ASN A 61 -12.90 4.75 -11.57
N GLY A 62 -11.85 5.36 -11.05
CA GLY A 62 -11.92 6.68 -10.42
C GLY A 62 -10.91 6.86 -9.29
N ILE A 63 -11.11 7.91 -8.49
CA ILE A 63 -10.18 8.29 -7.42
C ILE A 63 -10.72 7.82 -6.06
N ILE A 64 -9.88 7.15 -5.28
CA ILE A 64 -10.21 6.72 -3.90
C ILE A 64 -9.49 7.62 -2.90
N ASN A 65 -10.26 8.21 -1.99
CA ASN A 65 -9.77 8.93 -0.82
C ASN A 65 -10.29 8.23 0.44
N ALA A 66 -9.42 7.59 1.21
CA ALA A 66 -9.82 6.89 2.43
C ALA A 66 -8.71 6.83 3.48
N THR A 67 -8.99 6.34 4.68
CA THR A 67 -7.94 6.05 5.66
C THR A 67 -7.31 4.69 5.39
N ASN A 68 -8.14 3.66 5.21
CA ASN A 68 -7.69 2.29 4.94
C ASN A 68 -8.29 1.80 3.64
N VAL A 69 -7.47 1.16 2.79
CA VAL A 69 -7.92 0.57 1.52
C VAL A 69 -7.36 -0.83 1.40
N ILE A 70 -8.21 -1.81 1.08
CA ILE A 70 -7.81 -3.18 0.75
C ILE A 70 -8.28 -3.47 -0.67
N VAL A 71 -7.37 -3.93 -1.53
CA VAL A 71 -7.64 -4.24 -2.93
C VAL A 71 -7.41 -5.72 -3.21
N ASN A 72 -8.48 -6.48 -3.38
CA ASN A 72 -8.46 -7.86 -3.85
C ASN A 72 -9.08 -8.04 -5.25
N GLY A 73 -9.48 -6.92 -5.89
CA GLY A 73 -10.03 -6.86 -7.24
C GLY A 73 -9.26 -5.89 -8.12
N LYS A 74 -9.96 -5.18 -9.01
CA LYS A 74 -9.34 -4.24 -9.96
C LYS A 74 -9.61 -2.78 -9.60
N LEU A 75 -8.58 -1.96 -9.61
CA LEU A 75 -8.69 -0.51 -9.53
C LEU A 75 -7.92 0.15 -10.67
N ASN A 76 -8.63 0.93 -11.48
CA ASN A 76 -8.02 1.83 -12.45
C ASN A 76 -8.26 3.28 -11.99
N GLY A 77 -7.21 3.91 -11.47
CA GLY A 77 -7.23 5.30 -11.03
C GLY A 77 -6.42 5.53 -9.77
N SER A 78 -6.44 6.76 -9.28
CA SER A 78 -5.53 7.18 -8.20
C SER A 78 -6.04 6.81 -6.80
N ILE A 79 -5.14 6.37 -5.92
CA ILE A 79 -5.43 6.14 -4.49
C ILE A 79 -4.71 7.19 -3.64
N PHE A 80 -5.46 7.78 -2.72
CA PHE A 80 -4.95 8.62 -1.64
C PHE A 80 -5.44 8.07 -0.30
N CYS A 81 -4.57 7.40 0.46
CA CYS A 81 -4.94 6.89 1.78
C CYS A 81 -3.80 6.86 2.79
N ASP A 82 -4.08 6.45 4.03
CA ASP A 82 -3.03 6.24 5.03
C ASP A 82 -2.42 4.84 4.86
N THR A 83 -3.26 3.81 4.83
CA THR A 83 -2.83 2.42 4.66
C THR A 83 -3.47 1.82 3.42
N LEU A 84 -2.65 1.17 2.59
CA LEU A 84 -3.10 0.41 1.42
C LEU A 84 -2.52 -1.00 1.47
N GLU A 85 -3.40 -1.98 1.31
CA GLU A 85 -3.04 -3.38 1.14
C GLU A 85 -3.55 -3.87 -0.22
N VAL A 86 -2.63 -4.26 -1.10
CA VAL A 86 -2.95 -4.90 -2.37
C VAL A 86 -2.78 -6.40 -2.19
N MET A 87 -3.89 -7.14 -2.16
CA MET A 87 -3.89 -8.59 -2.00
C MET A 87 -3.45 -9.29 -3.28
N LYS A 88 -3.25 -10.61 -3.22
CA LYS A 88 -2.77 -11.45 -4.34
C LYS A 88 -3.53 -11.28 -5.67
N ASN A 89 -4.84 -11.07 -5.63
CA ASN A 89 -5.67 -10.87 -6.84
C ASN A 89 -5.87 -9.39 -7.16
N GLY A 90 -5.33 -8.50 -6.31
CA GLY A 90 -5.41 -7.06 -6.45
C GLY A 90 -4.59 -6.55 -7.62
N TYR A 91 -5.20 -5.70 -8.42
CA TYR A 91 -4.55 -4.95 -9.48
C TYR A 91 -4.83 -3.46 -9.29
N VAL A 92 -3.78 -2.66 -9.16
CA VAL A 92 -3.88 -1.20 -9.06
C VAL A 92 -3.08 -0.59 -10.21
N SER A 93 -3.72 0.29 -10.97
CA SER A 93 -3.03 1.09 -11.98
C SER A 93 -3.19 2.58 -11.73
N ASP A 94 -2.17 3.37 -12.12
CA ASP A 94 -2.07 4.83 -12.08
C ASP A 94 -1.25 5.38 -10.89
N GLU A 95 -1.78 6.29 -10.08
CA GLU A 95 -1.02 6.95 -9.01
C GLU A 95 -1.43 6.43 -7.61
N VAL A 96 -0.46 6.04 -6.80
CA VAL A 96 -0.66 5.58 -5.42
C VAL A 96 0.09 6.50 -4.47
N LYS A 97 -0.63 7.30 -3.69
CA LYS A 97 -0.07 8.15 -2.63
C LYS A 97 -0.56 7.71 -1.25
N VAL A 98 0.33 7.13 -0.45
CA VAL A 98 -0.05 6.54 0.85
C VAL A 98 0.92 6.86 1.99
N LYS A 99 0.61 6.48 3.23
CA LYS A 99 1.64 6.47 4.31
C LYS A 99 2.37 5.13 4.33
N THR A 100 1.61 4.04 4.35
CA THR A 100 2.10 2.66 4.42
C THR A 100 1.46 1.83 3.32
N LEU A 101 2.29 1.06 2.60
CA LEU A 101 1.87 0.22 1.49
C LEU A 101 2.33 -1.21 1.68
N LEU A 102 1.42 -2.17 1.59
CA LEU A 102 1.71 -3.60 1.46
C LEU A 102 1.23 -4.11 0.11
N ILE A 103 2.12 -4.76 -0.65
CA ILE A 103 1.84 -5.27 -1.99
C ILE A 103 2.10 -6.77 -2.04
N SER A 104 1.04 -7.55 -2.15
CA SER A 104 1.07 -8.99 -2.46
C SER A 104 0.47 -9.30 -3.84
N GLY A 105 -0.03 -8.29 -4.56
CA GLY A 105 -0.60 -8.40 -5.92
C GLY A 105 0.20 -7.62 -6.96
N ILE A 106 -0.50 -7.05 -7.95
CA ILE A 106 0.11 -6.32 -9.07
C ILE A 106 -0.15 -4.83 -8.94
N VAL A 107 0.90 -4.02 -9.05
CA VAL A 107 0.79 -2.55 -9.07
C VAL A 107 1.58 -1.98 -10.25
N ASP A 108 0.87 -1.29 -11.15
CA ASP A 108 1.45 -0.67 -12.35
C ASP A 108 1.24 0.86 -12.31
N GLY A 109 2.31 1.64 -12.13
CA GLY A 109 2.16 3.11 -12.11
C GLY A 109 3.21 3.89 -11.31
N SER A 110 2.79 4.95 -10.61
CA SER A 110 3.67 5.76 -9.76
C SER A 110 3.30 5.60 -8.30
N ILE A 111 4.28 5.27 -7.46
CA ILE A 111 4.06 4.94 -6.05
C ILE A 111 4.84 5.90 -5.17
N GLU A 112 4.14 6.59 -4.27
CA GLU A 112 4.71 7.48 -3.27
C GLU A 112 4.14 7.13 -1.88
N ALA A 113 4.97 6.59 -1.01
CA ALA A 113 4.63 6.34 0.38
C ALA A 113 5.41 7.28 1.32
N LYS A 114 4.77 7.75 2.38
CA LYS A 114 5.42 8.65 3.35
C LYS A 114 6.29 7.92 4.37
N GLU A 115 6.05 6.64 4.62
CA GLU A 115 6.72 5.89 5.68
C GLU A 115 7.34 4.60 5.16
N GLU A 116 6.52 3.63 4.75
CA GLU A 116 7.00 2.28 4.43
C GLU A 116 6.29 1.71 3.20
N ILE A 117 7.07 1.02 2.36
CA ILE A 117 6.55 0.16 1.29
C ILE A 117 7.12 -1.23 1.51
N THR A 118 6.24 -2.24 1.54
CA THR A 118 6.62 -3.65 1.60
C THR A 118 6.03 -4.37 0.40
N VAL A 119 6.89 -4.89 -0.46
CA VAL A 119 6.53 -5.80 -1.55
C VAL A 119 6.77 -7.21 -1.04
N ASP A 120 5.69 -7.95 -0.83
CA ASP A 120 5.70 -9.33 -0.37
C ASP A 120 6.07 -10.29 -1.52
N ASN A 121 6.23 -11.58 -1.24
CA ASN A 121 6.74 -12.58 -2.18
C ASN A 121 5.88 -12.74 -3.45
N ASN A 122 4.59 -12.44 -3.35
CA ASN A 122 3.63 -12.48 -4.46
C ASN A 122 3.48 -11.11 -5.14
N GLY A 123 4.08 -10.06 -4.59
CA GLY A 123 4.01 -8.71 -5.10
C GLY A 123 4.83 -8.55 -6.37
N VAL A 124 4.18 -8.04 -7.42
CA VAL A 124 4.82 -7.65 -8.67
C VAL A 124 4.56 -6.17 -8.89
N VAL A 125 5.62 -5.39 -9.00
CA VAL A 125 5.51 -3.94 -9.17
C VAL A 125 6.21 -3.52 -10.46
N HIS A 126 5.47 -2.91 -11.38
CA HIS A 126 6.04 -2.17 -12.50
C HIS A 126 5.74 -0.69 -12.30
N ALA A 127 6.64 -0.02 -11.58
CA ALA A 127 6.47 1.39 -11.26
C ALA A 127 7.50 2.24 -11.97
N SER A 128 7.08 3.35 -12.60
CA SER A 128 8.03 4.31 -13.17
C SER A 128 8.91 4.91 -12.07
N THR A 129 8.29 5.25 -10.94
CA THR A 129 8.98 5.68 -9.73
C THR A 129 8.30 5.13 -8.48
N MET A 130 9.11 4.65 -7.53
CA MET A 130 8.71 4.26 -6.19
C MET A 130 9.50 5.06 -5.16
N LYS A 131 8.81 5.84 -4.31
CA LYS A 131 9.44 6.70 -3.29
C LYS A 131 8.92 6.37 -1.90
N SER A 132 9.81 6.15 -0.94
CA SER A 132 9.47 5.98 0.48
C SER A 132 10.67 6.22 1.40
N LYS A 133 10.46 6.21 2.72
CA LYS A 133 11.58 6.22 3.68
C LYS A 133 12.23 4.85 3.79
N THR A 134 11.40 3.85 4.03
CA THR A 134 11.79 2.44 4.13
C THR A 134 11.11 1.67 3.02
N ILE A 135 11.89 0.89 2.28
CA ILE A 135 11.38 0.00 1.24
C ILE A 135 11.90 -1.39 1.52
N THR A 136 11.00 -2.37 1.60
CA THR A 136 11.33 -3.79 1.73
C THR A 136 10.78 -4.51 0.51
N VAL A 137 11.63 -5.22 -0.23
CA VAL A 137 11.25 -5.97 -1.43
C VAL A 137 11.64 -7.43 -1.26
N THR A 138 10.63 -8.30 -1.16
CA THR A 138 10.80 -9.76 -1.21
C THR A 138 10.20 -10.38 -2.48
N GLY A 139 9.33 -9.64 -3.19
CA GLY A 139 8.81 -9.99 -4.51
C GLY A 139 9.61 -9.40 -5.67
N ASP A 140 8.92 -9.17 -6.79
CA ASP A 140 9.50 -8.64 -8.03
C ASP A 140 9.21 -7.14 -8.16
N PHE A 141 10.25 -6.34 -8.36
CA PHE A 141 10.16 -4.92 -8.63
C PHE A 141 10.93 -4.56 -9.91
N LYS A 142 10.28 -3.80 -10.80
CA LYS A 142 10.92 -3.19 -11.97
C LYS A 142 10.62 -1.70 -12.03
N GLY A 143 11.66 -0.87 -12.09
CA GLY A 143 11.49 0.58 -12.13
C GLY A 143 12.58 1.38 -11.45
N ALA A 144 12.26 2.63 -11.11
CA ALA A 144 13.12 3.46 -10.28
C ALA A 144 12.70 3.40 -8.81
N ILE A 145 13.62 3.03 -7.91
CA ILE A 145 13.44 3.06 -6.46
C ILE A 145 14.15 4.28 -5.86
N THR A 146 13.49 5.00 -4.97
CA THR A 146 14.10 6.01 -4.12
C THR A 146 13.73 5.78 -2.66
N ALA A 147 14.68 5.26 -1.87
CA ALA A 147 14.48 5.06 -0.43
C ALA A 147 15.29 6.08 0.37
N SER A 148 14.63 6.87 1.22
CA SER A 148 15.33 7.93 1.95
C SER A 148 16.16 7.45 3.13
N THR A 149 15.87 6.25 3.65
CA THR A 149 16.55 5.69 4.84
C THR A 149 17.23 4.39 4.49
N ILE A 150 16.47 3.37 4.07
CA ILE A 150 16.99 2.04 3.78
C ILE A 150 16.13 1.33 2.73
N LEU A 151 16.81 0.59 1.85
CA LEU A 151 16.22 -0.44 1.00
C LEU A 151 16.62 -1.81 1.54
N ASN A 152 15.66 -2.63 1.94
CA ASN A 152 15.83 -4.02 2.30
C ASN A 152 15.40 -4.91 1.13
N ILE A 153 16.28 -5.79 0.68
CA ILE A 153 15.96 -6.81 -0.32
C ILE A 153 15.99 -8.15 0.40
N GLY A 154 14.85 -8.84 0.45
CA GLY A 154 14.75 -10.16 1.07
C GLY A 154 15.39 -11.26 0.22
N SER A 155 15.43 -12.48 0.75
CA SER A 155 16.08 -13.64 0.11
C SER A 155 15.48 -14.04 -1.25
N THR A 156 14.23 -13.67 -1.51
CA THR A 156 13.53 -13.91 -2.79
C THR A 156 13.35 -12.65 -3.62
N GLY A 157 13.74 -11.48 -3.08
CA GLY A 157 13.48 -10.19 -3.72
C GLY A 157 14.30 -10.02 -4.99
N SER A 158 13.65 -9.55 -6.06
CA SER A 158 14.30 -9.20 -7.31
C SER A 158 14.00 -7.75 -7.67
N VAL A 159 15.03 -6.91 -7.68
CA VAL A 159 14.90 -5.49 -8.00
C VAL A 159 15.65 -5.19 -9.29
N GLU A 160 14.93 -4.72 -10.31
CA GLU A 160 15.49 -4.30 -11.59
C GLU A 160 15.27 -2.81 -11.85
N GLY A 161 16.33 -2.06 -12.15
CA GLY A 161 16.26 -0.67 -12.59
C GLY A 161 17.18 0.29 -11.84
N GLU A 162 16.75 1.54 -11.67
CA GLU A 162 17.58 2.57 -11.03
C GLU A 162 17.24 2.73 -9.55
N ILE A 163 18.24 2.62 -8.69
CA ILE A 163 18.05 2.59 -7.24
C ILE A 163 18.80 3.75 -6.61
N THR A 164 18.08 4.65 -5.94
CA THR A 164 18.65 5.76 -5.17
C THR A 164 18.37 5.57 -3.69
N VAL A 165 19.40 5.31 -2.89
CA VAL A 165 19.24 4.93 -1.48
C VAL A 165 20.32 5.53 -0.59
N GLN A 166 20.04 5.71 0.71
CA GLN A 166 21.08 6.02 1.70
C GLN A 166 21.78 4.76 2.19
N ASN A 167 20.99 3.75 2.57
CA ASN A 167 21.48 2.47 3.04
C ASN A 167 20.79 1.36 2.25
N ILE A 168 21.50 0.27 2.03
CA ILE A 168 20.96 -0.93 1.41
C ILE A 168 21.33 -2.14 2.27
N LYS A 169 20.36 -3.03 2.48
CA LYS A 169 20.53 -4.34 3.08
C LYS A 169 19.97 -5.36 2.12
N THR A 170 20.70 -6.42 1.85
CA THR A 170 20.26 -7.53 1.00
C THR A 170 20.50 -8.83 1.75
N ASP A 171 19.47 -9.67 1.84
CA ASP A 171 19.57 -11.01 2.40
C ASP A 171 20.08 -11.99 1.33
N GLU A 172 20.64 -13.13 1.75
CA GLU A 172 21.15 -14.16 0.83
C GLU A 172 20.06 -14.64 -0.14
N GLY A 173 20.33 -14.52 -1.44
CA GLY A 173 19.39 -14.88 -2.52
C GLY A 173 18.71 -13.68 -3.19
N GLY A 174 18.74 -12.51 -2.56
CA GLY A 174 18.23 -11.27 -3.14
C GLY A 174 18.98 -10.88 -4.42
N LYS A 175 18.23 -10.55 -5.47
CA LYS A 175 18.75 -10.16 -6.78
C LYS A 175 18.58 -8.66 -6.98
N LEU A 176 19.65 -8.02 -7.43
CA LEU A 176 19.64 -6.60 -7.80
C LEU A 176 20.31 -6.45 -9.16
N LEU A 177 19.56 -5.91 -10.12
CA LEU A 177 20.00 -5.70 -11.49
C LEU A 177 19.77 -4.24 -11.89
N GLY A 178 20.83 -3.46 -12.02
CA GLY A 178 20.73 -2.08 -12.51
C GLY A 178 21.74 -1.14 -11.88
N ALA A 179 21.43 0.15 -11.89
CA ALA A 179 22.30 1.20 -11.39
C ALA A 179 21.92 1.58 -9.96
N ILE A 180 22.91 1.69 -9.08
CA ILE A 180 22.72 2.15 -7.70
C ILE A 180 23.43 3.49 -7.53
N HIS A 181 22.68 4.49 -7.08
CA HIS A 181 23.18 5.78 -6.64
C HIS A 181 23.01 5.91 -5.13
N THR A 182 24.12 5.93 -4.40
CA THR A 182 24.12 6.15 -2.95
C THR A 182 24.39 7.61 -2.63
N TYR A 183 23.55 8.23 -1.80
CA TYR A 183 23.74 9.62 -1.39
C TYR A 183 23.91 9.72 0.14
N GLU A 184 24.93 10.47 0.58
CA GLU A 184 25.11 10.81 1.99
C GLU A 184 24.41 12.14 2.30
N LYS A 185 23.53 12.13 3.31
CA LYS A 185 23.03 13.39 3.88
C LYS A 185 24.20 14.05 4.62
N LYS A 186 24.74 15.15 4.07
CA LYS A 186 25.70 16.00 4.80
C LYS A 186 25.05 16.42 6.13
N LYS A 187 25.68 16.04 7.26
CA LYS A 187 25.26 16.50 8.59
C LYS A 187 25.15 18.04 8.58
N LYS A 188 24.03 18.59 9.02
CA LYS A 188 23.94 20.03 9.31
C LYS A 188 25.05 20.36 10.31
N PRO A 189 25.87 21.40 10.09
CA PRO A 189 26.83 21.83 11.10
C PRO A 189 26.06 22.22 12.36
N GLU A 190 26.35 21.54 13.47
CA GLU A 190 25.95 22.00 14.81
C GLU A 190 26.62 23.37 15.02
N LEU A 191 25.81 24.41 15.15
CA LEU A 191 26.27 25.69 15.66
C LEU A 191 26.63 25.47 17.12
N THR A 192 27.92 25.29 17.41
CA THR A 192 28.44 25.38 18.77
C THR A 192 28.18 26.80 19.27
N GLU A 193 27.17 26.95 20.14
CA GLU A 193 27.00 28.18 20.93
C GLU A 193 28.11 28.26 21.99
N GLU A 194 29.35 28.44 21.56
CA GLU A 194 30.45 28.87 22.40
C GLU A 194 30.91 30.24 21.92
N ARG A 195 30.21 31.28 22.37
CA ARG A 195 30.76 32.64 22.55
C ARG A 195 29.67 33.58 23.06
N LEU A 196 29.62 33.80 24.38
CA LEU A 196 29.28 35.09 25.02
C LEU A 196 29.33 34.95 26.55
N GLN A 197 30.53 34.78 27.12
CA GLN A 197 30.88 35.31 28.45
C GLN A 197 32.38 35.63 28.45
N ALA A 198 32.72 36.82 27.96
CA ALA A 198 33.98 37.51 28.20
C ALA A 198 33.65 38.99 28.44
#